data_AF-X1BZU6-F1
#
_entry.id   AF-X1BZU6-F1
#
_cell.length_a   1.000
_cell.length_b   1.000
_cell.length_c   1.000
_cell.angle_alpha   90.00
_cell.angle_beta   90.00
_cell.angle_gamma   90.00
#
_symmetry.space_group_name_H-M   'P 1'
#
loop_
_entity.id
_entity.type
_entity.pdbx_description
1 polymer ?
#
loop_
_entity_poly.entity_id
_entity_poly.type
_entity_poly.pdbx_seq_one_letter_code
_entity_poly.pdbx_strand_id
1 'polypeptide(L)'
;SNNNILVAGGEGPITAAGSTWGMENLMRNMIKNPDLVHKVLDISTDSIIDFLNAQMDQGVNMVALAEPSASCTCISPQFFQEFAVPYLRKIVKKVNSPAFMIHICGETFQIIKKLAKIPKMMSISVDKVNLEEAKKELGNILS
;
A
#
# COMPACT_ATOMS: atom_id res chain seq x y z
N SER A 1 -21.29 23.00 11.41
CA SER A 1 -20.96 21.76 10.68
C SER A 1 -19.69 21.19 11.28
N ASN A 2 -19.64 19.88 11.54
CA ASN A 2 -18.43 19.24 12.07
C ASN A 2 -17.46 19.04 10.90
N ASN A 3 -16.33 19.76 10.89
CA ASN A 3 -15.32 19.72 9.81
C ASN A 3 -14.29 18.57 9.99
N ASN A 4 -14.67 17.50 10.68
CA ASN A 4 -13.75 16.41 10.99
C ASN A 4 -13.58 15.51 9.76
N ILE A 5 -12.33 15.20 9.41
CA ILE A 5 -11.99 14.18 8.42
C ILE A 5 -11.73 12.88 9.17
N LEU A 6 -12.56 11.86 8.92
CA LEU A 6 -12.35 10.50 9.39
C LEU A 6 -11.61 9.71 8.31
N VAL A 7 -10.63 8.93 8.74
CA VAL A 7 -9.78 8.12 7.85
C VAL A 7 -9.83 6.65 8.29
N ALA A 8 -10.15 5.77 7.34
CA ALA A 8 -10.17 4.32 7.55
C ALA A 8 -8.74 3.80 7.49
N GLY A 9 -8.33 3.04 8.50
CA GLY A 9 -7.00 2.46 8.58
C GLY A 9 -7.00 0.98 8.19
N GLY A 10 -5.93 0.53 7.55
CA GLY A 10 -5.68 -0.88 7.30
C GLY A 10 -4.23 -1.18 6.97
N GLU A 11 -3.81 -2.42 7.17
CA GLU A 11 -2.54 -2.92 6.64
C GLU A 11 -2.62 -3.04 5.12
N GLY A 12 -1.49 -2.83 4.45
CA GLY A 12 -1.36 -3.18 3.04
C GLY A 12 -1.23 -4.70 2.82
N PRO A 13 -1.36 -5.15 1.56
CA PRO A 13 -1.32 -6.57 1.18
C PRO A 13 -0.13 -7.39 1.69
N ILE A 14 1.10 -6.87 1.61
CA ILE A 14 2.31 -7.64 1.96
C ILE A 14 2.41 -7.76 3.48
N THR A 15 2.20 -6.65 4.19
CA THR A 15 2.21 -6.63 5.66
C THR A 15 1.13 -7.55 6.20
N ALA A 16 -0.11 -7.47 5.70
CA ALA A 16 -1.21 -8.34 6.12
C ALA A 16 -0.95 -9.84 5.82
N ALA A 17 -0.41 -10.16 4.64
CA ALA A 17 -0.01 -11.52 4.31
C ALA A 17 1.10 -12.02 5.25
N GLY A 18 2.04 -11.15 5.62
CA GLY A 18 3.12 -11.48 6.55
C GLY A 18 2.64 -11.65 7.98
N SER A 19 1.67 -10.85 8.42
CA SER A 19 1.00 -10.97 9.73
C SER A 19 0.25 -12.30 9.87
N THR A 20 -0.31 -12.83 8.77
CA THR A 20 -1.11 -14.06 8.78
C THR A 20 -0.31 -15.33 8.51
N TRP A 21 0.61 -15.31 7.55
CA TRP A 21 1.39 -16.50 7.14
C TRP A 21 2.79 -16.57 7.79
N GLY A 22 3.22 -15.48 8.44
CA GLY A 22 4.56 -15.29 8.96
C GLY A 22 5.47 -14.64 7.92
N MET A 23 6.11 -13.54 8.32
CA MET A 23 6.94 -12.72 7.42
C MET A 23 8.09 -13.50 6.78
N GLU A 24 8.79 -14.34 7.55
CA GLU A 24 9.90 -15.13 7.01
C GLU A 24 9.41 -16.09 5.90
N ASN A 25 8.26 -16.73 6.13
CA ASN A 25 7.66 -17.63 5.14
C ASN A 25 7.29 -16.86 3.87
N LEU A 26 6.63 -15.72 4.01
CA LEU A 26 6.23 -14.89 2.88
C LEU A 26 7.46 -14.49 2.04
N MET A 27 8.47 -13.91 2.68
CA MET A 27 9.68 -13.40 2.00
C MET A 27 10.50 -14.52 1.34
N ARG A 28 10.63 -15.68 2.02
CA ARG A 28 11.30 -16.85 1.44
C ARG A 28 10.56 -17.37 0.20
N ASN A 29 9.23 -17.37 0.23
CA ASN A 29 8.42 -17.86 -0.87
C ASN A 29 8.25 -16.86 -2.01
N MET A 30 8.49 -15.55 -1.80
CA MET A 30 8.58 -14.59 -2.91
C MET A 30 9.64 -15.01 -3.92
N ILE A 31 10.72 -15.62 -3.43
CA ILE A 31 11.80 -16.15 -4.26
C ILE A 31 11.49 -17.58 -4.74
N LYS A 32 11.09 -18.46 -3.81
CA LYS A 32 11.00 -19.91 -4.10
C LYS A 32 9.71 -20.34 -4.78
N ASN A 33 8.58 -19.70 -4.46
CA ASN A 33 7.23 -20.09 -4.85
C ASN A 33 6.34 -18.85 -5.10
N PRO A 34 6.67 -18.00 -6.09
CA PRO A 34 5.99 -16.72 -6.34
C PRO A 34 4.48 -16.90 -6.61
N ASP A 35 4.08 -17.96 -7.32
CA ASP A 35 2.66 -18.26 -7.57
C ASP A 35 1.87 -18.50 -6.28
N LEU A 36 2.50 -19.12 -5.27
CA LEU A 36 1.88 -19.32 -3.96
C LEU A 36 1.73 -17.98 -3.23
N VAL A 37 2.76 -17.13 -3.28
CA VAL A 37 2.70 -15.79 -2.70
C VAL A 37 1.59 -14.97 -3.35
N HIS A 38 1.44 -15.04 -4.68
CA HIS A 38 0.38 -14.34 -5.37
C HIS A 38 -1.02 -14.78 -4.92
N LYS A 39 -1.23 -16.07 -4.63
CA LYS A 39 -2.50 -16.57 -4.06
C LYS A 39 -2.74 -16.03 -2.65
N VAL A 40 -1.72 -16.04 -1.80
CA VAL A 40 -1.83 -15.51 -0.42
C VAL A 40 -2.13 -14.01 -0.42
N LEU A 41 -1.44 -13.24 -1.27
CA LEU A 41 -1.67 -11.81 -1.42
C LEU A 41 -3.07 -11.52 -1.98
N ASP A 42 -3.57 -12.32 -2.91
CA ASP A 42 -4.90 -12.13 -3.48
C ASP A 42 -6.00 -12.29 -2.42
N ILE A 43 -5.90 -13.34 -1.59
CA ILE A 43 -6.82 -13.61 -0.47
C ILE A 43 -6.71 -12.50 0.61
N SER A 44 -5.48 -12.13 0.98
CA SER A 44 -5.25 -11.05 1.95
C SER A 44 -5.83 -9.73 1.45
N THR A 45 -5.68 -9.46 0.16
CA THR A 45 -6.18 -8.25 -0.48
C THR A 45 -7.70 -8.19 -0.51
N ASP A 46 -8.39 -9.30 -0.84
CA ASP A 46 -9.86 -9.31 -0.80
C ASP A 46 -10.37 -9.10 0.63
N SER A 47 -9.70 -9.67 1.64
CA SER A 47 -10.03 -9.42 3.06
C SER A 47 -9.86 -7.95 3.46
N ILE A 48 -8.77 -7.30 3.02
CA ILE A 48 -8.54 -5.86 3.24
C ILE A 48 -9.64 -5.03 2.57
N ILE A 49 -10.05 -5.39 1.36
CA ILE A 49 -11.07 -4.65 0.60
C ILE A 49 -12.42 -4.70 1.32
N ASP A 50 -12.83 -5.88 1.79
CA ASP A 50 -14.08 -6.05 2.53
C ASP A 50 -14.06 -5.23 3.82
N PHE A 51 -12.94 -5.27 4.56
CA PHE A 51 -12.76 -4.50 5.79
C PHE A 51 -12.79 -2.98 5.55
N LEU A 52 -12.11 -2.49 4.52
CA LEU A 52 -12.10 -1.06 4.19
C LEU A 52 -13.46 -0.58 3.71
N ASN A 53 -14.17 -1.34 2.88
CA ASN A 53 -15.51 -0.98 2.44
C ASN A 53 -16.49 -0.92 3.63
N ALA A 54 -16.41 -1.88 4.56
CA ALA A 54 -17.22 -1.83 5.78
C ALA A 54 -16.95 -0.56 6.62
N GLN A 55 -15.70 -0.07 6.66
CA GLN A 55 -15.38 1.22 7.29
C GLN A 55 -15.94 2.41 6.48
N MET A 56 -15.81 2.39 5.15
CA MET A 56 -16.36 3.45 4.28
C MET A 56 -17.88 3.60 4.45
N ASP A 57 -18.60 2.49 4.62
CA ASP A 57 -20.05 2.48 4.84
C ASP A 57 -20.47 3.16 6.15
N GLN A 58 -19.55 3.37 7.09
CA GLN A 58 -19.77 4.14 8.33
C GLN A 58 -19.62 5.66 8.16
N GLY A 59 -19.45 6.15 6.92
CA GLY A 59 -19.32 7.57 6.62
C GLY A 59 -17.91 8.13 6.75
N VAL A 60 -16.90 7.27 6.64
CA VAL A 60 -15.48 7.65 6.61
C VAL A 60 -15.14 8.36 5.30
N ASN A 61 -14.21 9.32 5.31
CA ASN A 61 -13.96 10.18 4.15
C ASN A 61 -12.91 9.65 3.19
N MET A 62 -11.92 8.91 3.69
CA MET A 62 -10.83 8.37 2.88
C MET A 62 -10.14 7.17 3.57
N VAL A 63 -9.21 6.54 2.85
CA VAL A 63 -8.45 5.37 3.34
C VAL A 63 -6.98 5.72 3.51
N ALA A 64 -6.38 5.20 4.58
CA ALA A 64 -4.94 5.16 4.82
C ALA A 64 -4.47 3.71 4.98
N LEU A 65 -3.49 3.32 4.16
CA LEU A 65 -2.84 2.01 4.26
C LEU A 65 -1.45 2.14 4.90
N ALA A 66 -1.12 1.22 5.81
CA ALA A 66 0.24 1.06 6.33
C ALA A 66 0.86 -0.22 5.75
N GLU A 67 1.99 -0.08 5.06
CA GLU A 67 2.62 -1.19 4.33
C GLU A 67 4.16 -1.21 4.54
N PRO A 68 4.64 -1.32 5.79
CA PRO A 68 6.07 -1.32 6.10
C PRO A 68 6.86 -2.43 5.38
N SER A 69 6.26 -3.59 5.15
CA SER A 69 6.94 -4.73 4.54
C SER A 69 7.24 -4.56 3.04
N ALA A 70 6.63 -3.57 2.39
CA ALA A 70 6.93 -3.23 1.00
C ALA A 70 8.06 -2.19 0.86
N SER A 71 8.69 -1.78 1.97
CA SER A 71 9.87 -0.90 1.97
C SER A 71 11.00 -1.45 1.09
N CYS A 72 11.77 -0.56 0.45
CA CYS A 72 13.04 -0.92 -0.20
C CYS A 72 14.09 -1.43 0.80
N THR A 73 13.86 -1.24 2.11
CA THR A 73 14.66 -1.85 3.18
C THR A 73 14.36 -3.35 3.32
N CYS A 74 13.14 -3.78 2.97
CA CYS A 74 12.66 -5.16 3.14
C CYS A 74 12.72 -5.94 1.83
N ILE A 75 12.24 -5.35 0.73
CA ILE A 75 12.15 -5.99 -0.59
C ILE A 75 12.76 -5.10 -1.68
N SER A 76 13.21 -5.71 -2.77
CA SER A 76 13.73 -4.94 -3.91
C SER A 76 12.61 -4.15 -4.61
N PRO A 77 12.93 -3.06 -5.35
CA PRO A 77 11.94 -2.36 -6.18
C PRO A 77 11.24 -3.26 -7.22
N GLN A 78 11.90 -4.32 -7.67
CA GLN A 78 11.34 -5.33 -8.55
C GLN A 78 10.28 -6.17 -7.83
N PHE A 79 10.56 -6.62 -6.61
CA PHE A 79 9.60 -7.35 -5.79
C PHE A 79 8.43 -6.45 -5.36
N PHE A 80 8.68 -5.17 -5.08
CA PHE A 80 7.59 -4.20 -4.88
C PHE A 80 6.68 -4.12 -6.12
N GLN A 81 7.26 -4.05 -7.32
CA GLN A 81 6.52 -3.98 -8.57
C GLN A 81 5.66 -5.24 -8.82
N GLU A 82 6.14 -6.41 -8.42
CA GLU A 82 5.48 -7.70 -8.60
C GLU A 82 4.44 -7.98 -7.51
N PHE A 83 4.81 -7.83 -6.24
CA PHE A 83 4.03 -8.28 -5.09
C PHE A 83 3.27 -7.19 -4.36
N ALA A 84 3.54 -5.89 -4.59
CA ALA A 84 2.77 -4.81 -3.96
C ALA A 84 1.83 -4.12 -4.97
N VAL A 85 2.38 -3.66 -6.10
CA VAL A 85 1.64 -2.78 -7.03
C VAL A 85 0.32 -3.38 -7.55
N PRO A 86 0.23 -4.64 -8.00
CA PRO A 86 -1.03 -5.19 -8.50
C PRO A 86 -2.13 -5.18 -7.44
N TYR A 87 -1.77 -5.47 -6.19
CA TYR A 87 -2.70 -5.58 -5.08
C TYR A 87 -3.12 -4.22 -4.53
N LEU A 88 -2.20 -3.26 -4.43
CA LEU A 88 -2.55 -1.88 -4.12
C LEU A 88 -3.51 -1.28 -5.17
N ARG A 89 -3.30 -1.58 -6.46
CA ARG A 89 -4.24 -1.19 -7.53
C ARG A 89 -5.59 -1.90 -7.41
N LYS A 90 -5.61 -3.18 -7.01
CA LYS A 90 -6.84 -3.95 -6.73
C LYS A 90 -7.65 -3.28 -5.60
N ILE A 91 -6.99 -2.87 -4.51
CA ILE A 91 -7.61 -2.15 -3.38
C ILE A 91 -8.23 -0.83 -3.86
N VAL A 92 -7.43 0.04 -4.45
CA VAL A 92 -7.86 1.36 -4.95
C VAL A 92 -9.05 1.27 -5.91
N LYS A 93 -9.10 0.21 -6.72
CA LYS A 93 -10.17 -0.02 -7.70
C LYS A 93 -11.46 -0.48 -7.02
N LYS A 94 -11.37 -1.37 -6.03
CA LYS A 94 -12.53 -2.06 -5.43
C LYS A 94 -13.06 -1.38 -4.15
N VAL A 95 -12.26 -0.55 -3.49
CA VAL A 95 -12.70 0.18 -2.30
C VAL A 95 -13.35 1.50 -2.71
N ASN A 96 -14.54 1.78 -2.17
CA ASN A 96 -15.34 2.97 -2.49
C ASN A 96 -14.84 4.24 -1.78
N SER A 97 -13.53 4.47 -1.82
CA SER A 97 -12.90 5.69 -1.31
C SER A 97 -12.58 6.66 -2.46
N PRO A 98 -12.81 7.97 -2.27
CA PRO A 98 -12.41 8.98 -3.24
C PRO A 98 -10.89 9.20 -3.26
N ALA A 99 -10.21 8.95 -2.14
CA ALA A 99 -8.78 9.22 -1.98
C ALA A 99 -8.09 8.17 -1.12
N PHE A 100 -6.82 7.92 -1.40
CA PHE A 100 -5.97 7.02 -0.64
C PHE A 100 -4.71 7.73 -0.20
N MET A 101 -4.29 7.43 1.03
CA MET A 101 -2.96 7.69 1.53
C MET A 101 -2.28 6.35 1.79
N ILE A 102 -0.97 6.28 1.56
CA ILE A 102 -0.17 5.12 1.94
C ILE A 102 1.05 5.55 2.73
N HIS A 103 1.32 4.84 3.82
CA HIS A 103 2.53 4.95 4.59
C HIS A 103 3.38 3.69 4.40
N ILE A 104 4.64 3.88 4.02
CA ILE A 104 5.64 2.80 3.96
C ILE A 104 6.86 3.29 4.74
N CYS A 105 7.18 2.60 5.85
CA CYS A 105 8.38 2.90 6.63
C CYS A 105 9.66 2.52 5.85
N GLY A 106 10.80 3.05 6.25
CA GLY A 106 12.10 2.79 5.67
C GLY A 106 12.33 3.44 4.29
N GLU A 107 13.35 2.95 3.60
CA GLU A 107 13.70 3.49 2.29
C GLU A 107 12.57 3.25 1.27
N THR A 108 12.13 4.31 0.58
CA THR A 108 10.99 4.27 -0.37
C THR A 108 11.22 5.12 -1.61
N PHE A 109 12.35 5.84 -1.70
CA PHE A 109 12.61 6.76 -2.79
C PHE A 109 12.53 6.09 -4.17
N GLN A 110 13.12 4.89 -4.30
CA GLN A 110 13.13 4.13 -5.57
C GLN A 110 11.73 3.69 -6.06
N ILE A 111 10.73 3.66 -5.17
CA ILE A 111 9.37 3.20 -5.48
C ILE A 111 8.33 4.34 -5.40
N ILE A 112 8.71 5.54 -4.96
CA ILE A 112 7.77 6.65 -4.70
C ILE A 112 6.95 7.03 -5.94
N LYS A 113 7.58 7.01 -7.13
CA LYS A 113 6.91 7.30 -8.40
C LYS A 113 5.94 6.20 -8.83
N LYS A 114 6.21 4.95 -8.46
CA LYS A 114 5.30 3.83 -8.72
C LYS A 114 4.05 3.95 -7.83
N LEU A 115 4.24 4.30 -6.55
CA LEU A 115 3.15 4.60 -5.62
C LEU A 115 2.27 5.75 -6.11
N ALA A 116 2.89 6.85 -6.54
CA ALA A 116 2.17 8.03 -7.02
C ALA A 116 1.35 7.76 -8.30
N LYS A 117 1.75 6.79 -9.11
CA LYS A 117 1.02 6.37 -10.33
C LYS A 117 -0.11 5.36 -10.04
N ILE A 118 -0.33 4.98 -8.79
CA ILE A 118 -1.52 4.22 -8.40
C ILE A 118 -2.71 5.19 -8.43
N PRO A 119 -3.83 4.85 -9.09
CA PRO A 119 -4.98 5.73 -9.18
C PRO A 119 -5.49 6.17 -7.80
N LYS A 120 -6.13 7.33 -7.70
CA LYS A 120 -6.70 7.88 -6.45
C LYS A 120 -5.69 8.03 -5.30
N MET A 121 -4.39 7.83 -5.53
CA MET A 121 -3.36 8.12 -4.55
C MET A 121 -3.29 9.63 -4.39
N MET A 122 -3.61 10.11 -3.20
CA MET A 122 -3.60 11.53 -2.85
C MET A 122 -2.34 11.91 -2.07
N SER A 123 -1.81 10.99 -1.27
CA SER A 123 -0.67 11.27 -0.42
C SER A 123 0.19 10.03 -0.18
N ILE A 124 1.50 10.22 -0.11
CA ILE A 124 2.47 9.20 0.29
C ILE A 124 3.17 9.72 1.54
N SER A 125 3.08 8.97 2.63
CA SER A 125 3.79 9.24 3.87
C SER A 125 5.12 8.47 3.87
N VAL A 126 6.22 9.20 4.07
CA VAL A 126 7.61 8.70 4.01
C VAL A 126 8.36 9.06 5.29
N ASP A 127 9.40 8.29 5.64
CA ASP A 127 10.26 8.53 6.83
C ASP A 127 11.74 8.80 6.48
N LYS A 128 12.41 7.90 5.75
CA LYS A 128 13.85 7.94 5.42
C LYS A 128 14.15 8.56 4.05
N VAL A 129 13.25 9.37 3.52
CA VAL A 129 13.37 9.99 2.19
C VAL A 129 13.53 11.50 2.33
N ASN A 130 14.48 12.08 1.57
CA ASN A 130 14.61 13.52 1.46
C ASN A 130 13.39 14.11 0.72
N LEU A 131 12.64 15.01 1.37
CA LEU A 131 11.40 15.57 0.82
C LEU A 131 11.63 16.44 -0.42
N GLU A 132 12.76 17.13 -0.55
CA GLU A 132 13.06 17.92 -1.75
C GLU A 132 13.32 17.02 -2.96
N GLU A 133 14.07 15.93 -2.77
CA GLU A 133 14.32 14.93 -3.82
C GLU A 133 13.03 14.20 -4.19
N ALA A 134 12.22 13.81 -3.22
CA ALA A 134 10.91 13.21 -3.45
C ALA A 134 10.01 14.14 -4.27
N LYS A 135 9.95 15.43 -3.92
CA LYS A 135 9.17 16.42 -4.68
C LYS A 135 9.67 16.56 -6.12
N LYS A 136 10.99 16.59 -6.34
CA LYS A 136 11.60 16.62 -7.68
C LYS A 136 11.27 15.37 -8.50
N GLU A 137 11.36 14.19 -7.90
CA GLU A 137 11.10 12.91 -8.59
C GLU A 137 9.61 12.72 -8.94
N LEU A 138 8.72 13.20 -8.05
CA LEU A 138 7.27 13.15 -8.23
C LEU A 138 6.75 14.18 -9.25
N GLY A 139 7.40 15.34 -9.36
CA GLY A 139 6.94 16.42 -10.22
C GLY A 139 5.48 16.79 -9.91
N ASN A 140 4.61 16.74 -10.93
CA ASN A 140 3.18 17.06 -10.80
C ASN A 140 2.28 15.79 -10.76
N ILE A 141 2.83 14.61 -10.45
CA ILE A 141 2.03 13.38 -10.41
C ILE A 141 1.02 13.42 -9.24
N LEU A 142 1.44 13.99 -8.10
CA LEU A 142 0.60 14.27 -6.94
C LEU A 142 0.48 15.79 -6.82
N SER A 143 -0.54 16.37 -7.44
CA SER A 143 -0.81 17.82 -7.47
C SER A 143 -2.21 18.12 -6.98
#